data_AF-A0A1Q8YJ53-F1
#
_entry.id   AF-A0A1Q8YJ53-F1
#
_cell.length_a   1.000
_cell.length_b   1.000
_cell.length_c   1.000
_cell.angle_alpha   90.00
_cell.angle_beta   90.00
_cell.angle_gamma   90.00
#
_symmetry.space_group_name_H-M   'P 1'
#
loop_
_entity.id
_entity.type
_entity.pdbx_description
1 polymer ?
#
loop_
_entity_poly.entity_id
_entity_poly.type
_entity_poly.pdbx_seq_one_letter_code
_entity_poly.pdbx_strand_id
1 'polypeptide(L)'
;MLFALAWAGLTAQPFEAKTASGQNSFVQGFTRLVSLSNAQENVSAPPVGANGGTLDISSTSLGNFLGKGGNKNVYAYGDGQAVAVLQPGKPLQAIPDEIGMLNQLNDLGIPTVNARSITVNGQPAMIMDQFAQGSKDIVALQNGKVRIVGDSPLLNAQSVSDLQNIRNTMVTNNVQINDLQFLIGKDGRVVVADPLKVNINTPPSNNNLRMIDLLIQAAKKNGPF
;
A
#
# COMPACT_ATOMS: atom_id res chain seq x y z
N MET A 1 -50.29 -20.19 -5.54
CA MET A 1 -49.31 -21.10 -4.92
C MET A 1 -48.17 -20.26 -4.38
N LEU A 2 -48.13 -20.09 -3.06
CA LEU A 2 -47.07 -19.42 -2.30
C LEU A 2 -45.96 -20.43 -1.99
N PHE A 3 -44.70 -20.01 -1.98
CA PHE A 3 -43.75 -20.34 -0.91
C PHE A 3 -42.71 -19.22 -0.77
N ALA A 4 -42.76 -18.57 0.40
CA ALA A 4 -41.71 -17.71 0.93
C ALA A 4 -40.93 -18.52 1.97
N LEU A 5 -39.61 -18.37 2.01
CA LEU A 5 -38.75 -18.88 3.09
C LEU A 5 -37.86 -17.75 3.58
N ALA A 6 -38.19 -17.25 4.77
CA ALA A 6 -37.37 -16.38 5.59
C ALA A 6 -36.41 -17.26 6.42
N TRP A 7 -35.16 -16.82 6.56
CA TRP A 7 -34.20 -17.40 7.51
C TRP A 7 -33.95 -16.40 8.64
N ALA A 8 -34.22 -16.83 9.86
CA ALA A 8 -34.11 -16.04 11.09
C ALA A 8 -32.67 -16.03 11.63
N GLY A 9 -32.33 -14.92 12.28
CA GLY A 9 -31.00 -14.62 12.80
C GLY A 9 -30.55 -15.47 13.99
N LEU A 10 -29.24 -15.45 14.21
CA LEU A 10 -28.58 -15.97 15.40
C LEU A 10 -27.71 -14.84 15.98
N THR A 11 -28.15 -14.26 17.09
CA THR A 11 -27.41 -13.27 17.87
C THR A 11 -26.41 -13.97 18.77
N ALA A 12 -25.12 -13.67 18.63
CA ALA A 12 -24.06 -14.13 19.53
C ALA A 12 -24.06 -13.33 20.83
N GLN A 13 -24.01 -14.01 21.98
CA GLN A 13 -23.80 -13.42 23.30
C GLN A 13 -22.29 -13.31 23.62
N PRO A 14 -21.86 -12.28 24.38
CA PRO A 14 -20.45 -12.09 24.74
C PRO A 14 -19.98 -13.02 25.86
N PHE A 15 -18.74 -13.50 25.73
CA PHE A 15 -18.01 -14.34 26.69
C PHE A 15 -17.34 -13.47 27.76
N GLU A 16 -17.69 -13.68 29.04
CA GLU A 16 -17.02 -13.07 30.18
C GLU A 16 -15.69 -13.78 30.48
N ALA A 17 -14.58 -13.03 30.53
CA ALA A 17 -13.29 -13.51 30.98
C ALA A 17 -13.15 -13.36 32.50
N LYS A 18 -13.07 -14.51 33.20
CA LYS A 18 -12.81 -14.58 34.64
C LYS A 18 -11.31 -14.56 34.91
N THR A 19 -10.86 -13.59 35.69
CA THR A 19 -9.49 -13.48 36.22
C THR A 19 -9.22 -14.55 37.28
N ALA A 20 -8.03 -15.14 37.25
CA ALA A 20 -7.48 -15.95 38.33
C ALA A 20 -5.98 -15.67 38.48
N SER A 21 -5.65 -14.97 39.56
CA SER A 21 -4.34 -14.83 40.17
C SER A 21 -3.87 -16.16 40.78
N GLY A 22 -2.60 -16.51 40.61
CA GLY A 22 -1.98 -17.65 41.30
C GLY A 22 -0.46 -17.60 41.19
N GLN A 23 0.18 -17.12 42.26
CA GLN A 23 1.62 -17.22 42.48
C GLN A 23 2.04 -18.69 42.61
N ASN A 24 3.25 -19.03 42.15
CA ASN A 24 4.07 -20.06 42.79
C ASN A 24 5.56 -19.82 42.50
N SER A 25 6.25 -19.48 43.57
CA SER A 25 7.71 -19.39 43.69
C SER A 25 8.25 -20.79 43.96
N PHE A 26 9.30 -21.23 43.27
CA PHE A 26 10.24 -22.24 43.80
C PHE A 26 11.66 -21.95 43.32
N VAL A 27 12.58 -22.14 44.26
CA VAL A 27 13.98 -21.70 44.29
C VAL A 27 14.91 -22.88 43.96
N GLN A 28 16.19 -22.54 43.69
CA GLN A 28 17.43 -23.35 43.64
C GLN A 28 17.82 -23.73 42.20
N GLY A 29 18.96 -23.34 41.63
CA GLY A 29 20.22 -22.81 42.15
C GLY A 29 21.33 -23.81 41.88
N PHE A 30 22.23 -23.55 40.92
CA PHE A 30 23.58 -24.14 40.90
C PHE A 30 24.55 -23.30 40.05
N THR A 31 25.71 -23.08 40.66
CA THR A 31 26.86 -22.24 40.30
C THR A 31 27.70 -22.85 39.18
N ARG A 32 28.24 -22.03 38.26
CA ARG A 32 29.69 -22.01 37.92
C ARG A 32 30.07 -20.92 36.90
N LEU A 33 31.02 -20.08 37.31
CA LEU A 33 31.90 -19.27 36.46
C LEU A 33 32.87 -20.17 35.68
N VAL A 34 33.01 -19.91 34.38
CA VAL A 34 34.29 -20.03 33.66
C VAL A 34 34.33 -18.92 32.61
N SER A 35 35.24 -17.97 32.80
CA SER A 35 35.72 -17.04 31.76
C SER A 35 36.70 -17.78 30.88
N LEU A 36 36.68 -17.62 29.55
CA LEU A 36 37.86 -17.70 28.67
C LEU A 36 37.55 -17.21 27.23
N SER A 37 38.47 -16.36 26.76
CA SER A 37 38.92 -16.09 25.37
C SER A 37 37.98 -15.45 24.34
N ASN A 38 38.34 -14.21 23.98
CA ASN A 38 38.09 -13.59 22.68
C ASN A 38 38.65 -14.47 21.55
N ALA A 39 37.78 -14.99 20.71
CA ALA A 39 38.12 -15.42 19.36
C ALA A 39 37.12 -14.73 18.41
N GLN A 40 37.66 -13.80 17.63
CA GLN A 40 36.96 -13.09 16.57
C GLN A 40 36.84 -14.04 15.38
N GLU A 41 35.78 -14.85 15.37
CA GLU A 41 35.41 -15.61 14.17
C GLU A 41 34.58 -14.72 13.24
N ASN A 42 35.19 -14.45 12.10
CA ASN A 42 34.60 -13.81 10.94
C ASN A 42 33.50 -14.74 10.37
N VAL A 43 32.27 -14.61 10.90
CA VAL A 43 31.09 -15.26 10.33
C VAL A 43 30.53 -14.38 9.21
N SER A 44 30.92 -14.71 7.98
CA SER A 44 30.14 -14.41 6.79
C SER A 44 28.68 -14.81 7.06
N ALA A 45 27.78 -13.82 7.04
CA ALA A 45 26.37 -14.05 7.28
C ALA A 45 25.84 -15.17 6.37
N PRO A 46 25.12 -16.16 6.90
CA PRO A 46 24.50 -17.19 6.08
C PRO A 46 23.50 -16.53 5.12
N PRO A 47 23.32 -17.06 3.89
CA PRO A 47 22.23 -16.62 3.03
C PRO A 47 20.92 -16.90 3.79
N VAL A 48 20.12 -15.85 3.95
CA VAL A 48 18.81 -15.95 4.60
C VAL A 48 17.94 -16.87 3.74
N GLY A 49 17.88 -18.14 4.14
CA GLY A 49 17.10 -19.18 3.50
C GLY A 49 15.64 -19.13 3.93
N ALA A 50 14.78 -18.92 2.94
CA ALA A 50 13.50 -19.58 2.70
C ALA A 50 12.83 -20.30 3.89
N ASN A 51 11.75 -19.69 4.40
CA ASN A 51 10.46 -20.36 4.55
C ASN A 51 9.34 -19.29 4.55
N GLY A 52 8.81 -19.08 3.35
CA GLY A 52 7.90 -18.00 2.97
C GLY A 52 8.24 -17.52 1.55
N GLY A 53 8.28 -18.45 0.58
CA GLY A 53 8.77 -18.17 -0.76
C GLY A 53 8.06 -16.97 -1.36
N THR A 54 8.81 -15.91 -1.67
CA THR A 54 8.33 -14.83 -2.53
C THR A 54 7.86 -15.48 -3.83
N LEU A 55 6.60 -15.26 -4.19
CA LEU A 55 6.02 -15.84 -5.40
C LEU A 55 6.85 -15.42 -6.61
N ASP A 56 7.40 -16.39 -7.34
CA ASP A 56 8.11 -16.17 -8.61
C ASP A 56 7.20 -16.55 -9.77
N ILE A 57 7.01 -15.64 -10.72
CA ILE A 57 6.18 -15.86 -11.91
C ILE A 57 7.02 -15.78 -13.18
N SER A 58 6.57 -16.44 -14.24
CA SER A 58 7.23 -16.34 -15.53
C SER A 58 6.92 -15.01 -16.21
N SER A 59 7.91 -14.41 -16.87
CA SER A 59 7.68 -13.25 -17.74
C SER A 59 6.70 -13.54 -18.89
N THR A 60 6.53 -14.82 -19.28
CA THR A 60 5.56 -15.24 -20.29
C THR A 60 4.11 -15.17 -19.81
N SER A 61 3.90 -15.08 -18.49
CA SER A 61 2.59 -14.90 -17.87
C SER A 61 2.16 -13.43 -17.79
N LEU A 62 3.06 -12.50 -18.14
CA LEU A 62 2.73 -11.08 -18.22
C LEU A 62 1.94 -10.78 -19.49
N GLY A 63 0.88 -9.98 -19.34
CA GLY A 63 0.09 -9.48 -20.44
C GLY A 63 0.69 -8.20 -21.04
N ASN A 64 -0.21 -7.38 -21.59
CA ASN A 64 0.16 -6.14 -22.26
C ASN A 64 0.94 -5.19 -21.34
N PHE A 65 1.91 -4.48 -21.92
CA PHE A 65 2.55 -3.36 -21.25
C PHE A 65 1.52 -2.24 -21.00
N LEU A 66 1.44 -1.80 -19.75
CA LEU A 66 0.49 -0.78 -19.29
C LEU A 66 1.15 0.57 -19.09
N GLY A 67 2.44 0.61 -18.76
CA GLY A 67 3.13 1.87 -18.55
C GLY A 67 4.51 1.76 -17.92
N LYS A 68 5.19 2.90 -17.88
CA LYS A 68 6.53 3.05 -17.32
C LYS A 68 6.51 4.05 -16.17
N GLY A 69 6.90 3.60 -14.98
CA GLY A 69 7.20 4.47 -13.85
C GLY A 69 8.68 4.89 -13.83
N GLY A 70 9.06 5.70 -12.83
CA GLY A 70 10.46 6.11 -12.65
C GLY A 70 11.42 4.94 -12.45
N ASN A 71 10.96 3.87 -11.79
CA ASN A 71 11.77 2.70 -11.45
C ASN A 71 11.24 1.38 -12.04
N LYS A 72 10.00 1.33 -12.52
CA LYS A 72 9.30 0.06 -12.81
C LYS A 72 8.66 0.08 -14.20
N ASN A 73 8.53 -1.08 -14.82
CA ASN A 73 7.69 -1.30 -15.99
C ASN A 73 6.46 -2.09 -15.54
N VAL A 74 5.27 -1.62 -15.91
CA VAL A 74 4.00 -2.17 -15.45
C VAL A 74 3.36 -2.96 -16.59
N TYR A 75 2.92 -4.18 -16.30
CA TYR A 75 2.28 -5.10 -17.24
C TYR A 75 0.95 -5.58 -16.67
N ALA A 76 -0.01 -5.90 -17.53
CA ALA A 76 -1.25 -6.56 -17.11
C ALA A 76 -0.95 -7.98 -16.61
N TYR A 77 -1.76 -8.46 -15.67
CA TYR A 77 -1.65 -9.82 -15.14
C TYR A 77 -3.02 -10.35 -14.71
N GLY A 78 -3.48 -11.43 -15.35
CA GLY A 78 -4.83 -11.96 -15.14
C GLY A 78 -5.95 -10.93 -15.41
N ASP A 79 -7.12 -11.15 -14.78
CA ASP A 79 -8.35 -10.40 -15.07
C ASP A 79 -8.56 -9.14 -14.21
N GLY A 80 -7.55 -8.69 -13.48
CA GLY A 80 -7.69 -7.51 -12.62
C GLY A 80 -6.44 -7.11 -11.83
N GLN A 81 -5.27 -7.62 -12.19
CA GLN A 81 -4.02 -7.28 -11.53
C GLN A 81 -3.02 -6.70 -12.52
N ALA A 82 -2.03 -6.01 -11.98
CA ALA A 82 -0.88 -5.52 -12.70
C ALA A 82 0.39 -5.97 -11.98
N VAL A 83 1.43 -6.25 -12.75
CA VAL A 83 2.76 -6.57 -12.24
C VAL A 83 3.70 -5.44 -12.61
N ALA A 84 4.30 -4.80 -11.61
CA ALA A 84 5.33 -3.78 -11.78
C ALA A 84 6.71 -4.40 -11.55
N VAL A 85 7.46 -4.60 -12.63
CA VAL A 85 8.81 -5.18 -12.63
C VAL A 85 9.84 -4.07 -12.50
N LEU A 86 10.79 -4.21 -11.57
CA LEU A 86 11.88 -3.26 -11.37
C LEU A 86 12.73 -3.14 -12.64
N GLN A 87 13.03 -1.93 -13.12
CA GLN A 87 13.88 -1.75 -14.31
C GLN A 87 15.35 -2.11 -14.00
N PRO A 88 16.12 -2.62 -14.99
CA PRO A 88 17.55 -2.87 -14.82
C PRO A 88 18.30 -1.62 -14.34
N GLY A 89 19.26 -1.82 -13.43
CA GLY A 89 20.07 -0.73 -12.88
C GLY A 89 19.36 0.16 -11.84
N LYS A 90 18.11 -0.13 -11.49
CA LYS A 90 17.40 0.55 -10.40
C LYS A 90 17.72 -0.07 -9.03
N PRO A 91 17.58 0.69 -7.93
CA PRO A 91 17.84 0.17 -6.59
C PRO A 91 16.95 -1.02 -6.26
N LEU A 92 17.55 -2.13 -5.81
CA LEU A 92 16.81 -3.36 -5.46
C LEU A 92 15.81 -3.15 -4.31
N GLN A 93 16.07 -2.17 -3.44
CA GLN A 93 15.18 -1.81 -2.33
C GLN A 93 13.97 -0.97 -2.76
N ALA A 94 13.92 -0.49 -4.01
CA ALA A 94 12.84 0.40 -4.45
C ALA A 94 11.43 -0.22 -4.32
N ILE A 95 11.30 -1.55 -4.49
CA ILE A 95 10.02 -2.25 -4.33
C ILE A 95 9.69 -2.51 -2.85
N PRO A 96 10.60 -3.11 -2.05
CA PRO A 96 10.39 -3.25 -0.61
C PRO A 96 10.07 -1.93 0.11
N ASP A 97 10.80 -0.86 -0.22
CA ASP A 97 10.60 0.47 0.38
C ASP A 97 9.21 1.02 0.06
N GLU A 98 8.77 0.88 -1.19
CA GLU A 98 7.43 1.31 -1.62
C GLU A 98 6.32 0.53 -0.91
N ILE A 99 6.42 -0.80 -0.85
CA ILE A 99 5.45 -1.63 -0.13
C ILE A 99 5.42 -1.27 1.36
N GLY A 100 6.58 -1.04 1.97
CA GLY A 100 6.66 -0.58 3.35
C GLY A 100 5.94 0.74 3.58
N MET A 101 6.12 1.71 2.68
CA MET A 101 5.41 2.98 2.72
C MET A 101 3.89 2.84 2.49
N LEU A 102 3.47 1.99 1.56
CA LEU A 102 2.05 1.73 1.30
C LEU A 102 1.37 1.07 2.51
N ASN A 103 2.04 0.13 3.17
CA ASN A 103 1.56 -0.50 4.40
C ASN A 103 1.44 0.52 5.53
N GLN A 104 2.46 1.35 5.72
CA GLN A 104 2.45 2.40 6.74
C GLN A 104 1.31 3.40 6.56
N LEU A 105 0.97 3.75 5.32
CA LEU A 105 -0.19 4.59 5.01
C LEU A 105 -1.50 3.86 5.29
N ASN A 106 -1.60 2.58 4.91
CA ASN A 106 -2.78 1.77 5.16
C ASN A 106 -3.07 1.60 6.65
N ASP A 107 -2.03 1.41 7.47
CA ASP A 107 -2.14 1.31 8.94
C ASP A 107 -2.66 2.60 9.58
N LEU A 108 -2.47 3.75 8.92
CA LEU A 108 -3.01 5.04 9.33
C LEU A 108 -4.44 5.29 8.82
N GLY A 109 -5.04 4.32 8.12
CA GLY A 109 -6.37 4.43 7.53
C GLY A 109 -6.41 5.21 6.22
N ILE A 110 -5.26 5.39 5.54
CA ILE A 110 -5.21 5.95 4.19
C ILE A 110 -5.30 4.78 3.19
N PRO A 111 -6.35 4.69 2.35
CA PRO A 111 -6.47 3.64 1.36
C PRO A 111 -5.29 3.64 0.38
N THR A 112 -4.61 2.51 0.25
CA THR A 112 -3.50 2.33 -0.68
C THR A 112 -3.79 1.23 -1.69
N VAL A 113 -3.00 1.21 -2.76
CA VAL A 113 -2.97 0.07 -3.67
C VAL A 113 -2.52 -1.18 -2.91
N ASN A 114 -3.23 -2.29 -3.10
CA ASN A 114 -2.89 -3.57 -2.50
C ASN A 114 -1.71 -4.20 -3.23
N ALA A 115 -0.50 -3.88 -2.79
CA ALA A 115 0.74 -4.36 -3.40
C ALA A 115 1.42 -5.44 -2.56
N ARG A 116 1.96 -6.47 -3.22
CA ARG A 116 2.77 -7.51 -2.57
C ARG A 116 4.01 -7.84 -3.40
N SER A 117 5.11 -8.12 -2.72
CA SER A 117 6.38 -8.49 -3.35
C SER A 117 6.26 -9.83 -4.06
N ILE A 118 6.79 -9.89 -5.27
CA ILE A 118 6.94 -11.09 -6.09
C ILE A 118 8.29 -11.01 -6.83
N THR A 119 8.61 -12.03 -7.61
CA THR A 119 9.66 -11.94 -8.63
C THR A 119 9.12 -12.35 -10.00
N VAL A 120 9.75 -11.83 -11.05
CA VAL A 120 9.51 -12.26 -12.43
C VAL A 120 10.80 -12.81 -12.99
N ASN A 121 10.89 -14.13 -13.19
CA ASN A 121 12.14 -14.81 -13.54
C ASN A 121 13.31 -14.41 -12.61
N GLY A 122 13.06 -14.34 -11.30
CA GLY A 122 14.04 -13.88 -10.31
C GLY A 122 14.31 -12.36 -10.26
N GLN A 123 13.71 -11.56 -11.13
CA GLN A 123 13.80 -10.10 -11.08
C GLN A 123 12.80 -9.52 -10.06
N PRO A 124 13.20 -8.59 -9.18
CA PRO A 124 12.28 -7.98 -8.22
C PRO A 124 11.07 -7.34 -8.90
N ALA A 125 9.89 -7.67 -8.39
CA ALA A 125 8.63 -7.15 -8.89
C ALA A 125 7.61 -7.02 -7.75
N MET A 126 6.52 -6.33 -8.02
CA MET A 126 5.34 -6.35 -7.16
C MET A 126 4.11 -6.60 -8.01
N ILE A 127 3.15 -7.31 -7.44
CA ILE A 127 1.82 -7.49 -8.01
C ILE A 127 0.83 -6.66 -7.22
N MET A 128 -0.09 -6.04 -7.92
CA MET A 128 -1.09 -5.14 -7.36
C MET A 128 -2.42 -5.20 -8.10
N ASP A 129 -3.48 -4.68 -7.49
CA ASP A 129 -4.74 -4.47 -8.18
C ASP A 129 -4.56 -3.54 -9.39
N GLN A 130 -5.23 -3.83 -10.50
CA GLN A 130 -5.20 -2.99 -11.69
C GLN A 130 -6.27 -1.89 -11.59
N PHE A 131 -5.83 -0.65 -11.81
CA PHE A 131 -6.70 0.52 -11.84
C PHE A 131 -6.85 1.05 -13.27
N ALA A 132 -7.93 1.80 -13.51
CA ALA A 132 -8.30 2.25 -14.84
C ALA A 132 -7.59 3.53 -15.27
N GLN A 133 -7.21 4.39 -14.32
CA GLN A 133 -6.54 5.66 -14.61
C GLN A 133 -5.64 6.12 -13.47
N GLY A 134 -4.53 6.78 -13.80
CA GLY A 134 -3.66 7.44 -12.83
C GLY A 134 -3.99 8.93 -12.67
N SER A 135 -3.80 9.48 -11.47
CA SER A 135 -4.12 10.89 -11.21
C SER A 135 -3.28 11.88 -12.01
N LYS A 136 -2.08 11.49 -12.46
CA LYS A 136 -1.17 12.35 -13.24
C LYS A 136 -1.73 12.74 -14.62
N ASP A 137 -2.69 11.99 -15.14
CA ASP A 137 -3.39 12.33 -16.40
C ASP A 137 -4.45 13.43 -16.20
N ILE A 138 -4.83 13.69 -14.94
CA ILE A 138 -5.90 14.64 -14.57
C ILE A 138 -5.30 15.87 -13.91
N VAL A 139 -4.38 15.65 -12.96
CA VAL A 139 -3.73 16.71 -12.19
C VAL A 139 -2.22 16.42 -12.12
N ALA A 140 -1.43 17.38 -12.58
CA ALA A 140 0.02 17.25 -12.64
C ALA A 140 0.74 18.53 -12.21
N LEU A 141 2.02 18.39 -11.84
CA LEU A 141 2.91 19.51 -11.60
C LEU A 141 3.43 20.06 -12.93
N GLN A 142 3.00 21.26 -13.32
CA GLN A 142 3.46 21.97 -14.51
C GLN A 142 4.08 23.31 -14.12
N ASN A 143 5.33 23.55 -14.51
CA ASN A 143 6.08 24.79 -14.19
C ASN A 143 6.05 25.12 -12.69
N GLY A 144 6.27 24.10 -11.85
CA GLY A 144 6.27 24.23 -10.38
C GLY A 144 4.89 24.43 -9.74
N LYS A 145 3.80 24.36 -10.51
CA LYS A 145 2.42 24.54 -10.00
C LYS A 145 1.56 23.31 -10.30
N VAL A 146 0.82 22.85 -9.29
CA VAL A 146 -0.15 21.75 -9.47
C VAL A 146 -1.37 22.29 -10.20
N ARG A 147 -1.73 21.66 -11.32
CA ARG A 147 -2.81 22.09 -12.23
C ARG A 147 -3.60 20.89 -12.74
N ILE A 148 -4.87 21.14 -13.08
CA ILE A 148 -5.66 20.20 -13.88
C ILE A 148 -5.10 20.23 -15.31
N VAL A 149 -4.79 19.05 -15.85
CA VAL A 149 -4.17 18.85 -17.17
C VAL A 149 -4.99 17.93 -18.08
N GLY A 150 -6.02 17.29 -17.54
CA GLY A 150 -6.94 16.44 -18.27
C GLY A 150 -8.22 16.22 -17.46
N ASP A 151 -9.10 15.41 -18.02
CA ASP A 151 -10.37 15.05 -17.40
C ASP A 151 -10.42 13.55 -17.12
N SER A 152 -11.39 13.12 -16.30
CA SER A 152 -11.62 11.71 -16.02
C SER A 152 -13.11 11.47 -15.85
N PRO A 153 -13.76 10.69 -16.74
CA PRO A 153 -15.15 10.32 -16.57
C PRO A 153 -15.38 9.33 -15.40
N LEU A 154 -14.30 8.78 -14.84
CA LEU A 154 -14.35 7.81 -13.74
C LEU A 154 -14.51 8.50 -12.37
N LEU A 155 -14.13 9.78 -12.26
CA LEU A 155 -14.28 10.53 -11.02
C LEU A 155 -15.77 10.78 -10.72
N ASN A 156 -16.22 10.38 -9.54
CA ASN A 156 -17.61 10.47 -9.13
C ASN A 156 -17.75 10.79 -7.62
N ALA A 157 -18.95 10.65 -7.06
CA ALA A 157 -19.22 10.91 -5.65
C ALA A 157 -18.36 10.06 -4.70
N GLN A 158 -18.09 8.79 -5.05
CA GLN A 158 -17.19 7.93 -4.28
C GLN A 158 -15.77 8.51 -4.27
N SER A 159 -15.27 8.96 -5.44
CA SER A 159 -13.95 9.57 -5.54
C SER A 159 -13.81 10.78 -4.63
N VAL A 160 -14.84 11.62 -4.57
CA VAL A 160 -14.84 12.79 -3.67
C VAL A 160 -14.78 12.36 -2.21
N SER A 161 -15.58 11.37 -1.82
CA SER A 161 -15.56 10.85 -0.45
C SER A 161 -14.18 10.29 -0.08
N ASP A 162 -13.60 9.45 -0.94
CA ASP A 162 -12.26 8.87 -0.73
C ASP A 162 -11.20 9.97 -0.60
N LEU A 163 -11.19 10.93 -1.52
CA LEU A 163 -10.23 12.05 -1.52
C LEU A 163 -10.38 12.93 -0.27
N GLN A 164 -11.61 13.21 0.17
CA GLN A 164 -11.86 13.97 1.39
C GLN A 164 -11.38 13.21 2.63
N ASN A 165 -11.66 11.90 2.71
CA ASN A 165 -11.21 11.05 3.80
C ASN A 165 -9.68 11.00 3.84
N ILE A 166 -9.02 10.75 2.71
CA ILE A 166 -7.55 10.76 2.61
C ILE A 166 -6.99 12.10 3.08
N ARG A 167 -7.52 13.21 2.57
CA ARG A 167 -7.11 14.56 2.95
C ARG A 167 -7.22 14.76 4.46
N ASN A 168 -8.36 14.41 5.05
CA ASN A 168 -8.62 14.59 6.47
C ASN A 168 -7.69 13.72 7.31
N THR A 169 -7.49 12.44 6.94
CA THR A 169 -6.57 11.53 7.63
C THR A 169 -5.13 12.03 7.57
N MET A 170 -4.69 12.54 6.42
CA MET A 170 -3.35 13.11 6.27
C MET A 170 -3.14 14.36 7.14
N VAL A 171 -4.14 15.24 7.24
CA VAL A 171 -4.07 16.44 8.09
C VAL A 171 -4.10 16.06 9.57
N THR A 172 -5.06 15.21 9.99
CA THR A 172 -5.24 14.81 11.38
C THR A 172 -4.00 14.09 11.93
N ASN A 173 -3.37 13.22 11.13
CA ASN A 173 -2.22 12.44 11.56
C ASN A 173 -0.86 13.09 11.23
N ASN A 174 -0.84 14.32 10.70
CA ASN A 174 0.37 15.00 10.23
C ASN A 174 1.22 14.09 9.33
N VAL A 175 0.66 13.69 8.18
CA VAL A 175 1.33 12.82 7.22
C VAL A 175 1.62 13.60 5.95
N GLN A 176 2.91 13.69 5.62
CA GLN A 176 3.36 14.22 4.34
C GLN A 176 3.79 13.07 3.43
N ILE A 177 3.38 13.14 2.16
CA ILE A 177 3.75 12.15 1.14
C ILE A 177 4.48 12.87 0.01
N ASN A 178 5.73 12.50 -0.25
CA ASN A 178 6.48 13.02 -1.38
C ASN A 178 6.09 12.27 -2.66
N ASP A 179 5.94 13.01 -3.76
CA ASP A 179 5.39 12.53 -5.04
C ASP A 179 4.04 11.81 -4.84
N LEU A 180 3.10 12.46 -4.15
CA LEU A 180 1.75 11.93 -3.95
C LEU A 180 1.05 11.67 -5.28
N GLN A 181 0.65 10.42 -5.47
CA GLN A 181 -0.08 9.94 -6.64
C GLN A 181 -1.26 9.10 -6.21
N PHE A 182 -2.28 9.06 -7.08
CA PHE A 182 -3.46 8.22 -6.88
C PHE A 182 -3.74 7.37 -8.10
N LEU A 183 -4.41 6.25 -7.85
CA LEU A 183 -5.03 5.41 -8.87
C LEU A 183 -6.55 5.41 -8.70
N ILE A 184 -7.26 5.37 -9.84
CA ILE A 184 -8.72 5.50 -9.93
C ILE A 184 -9.31 4.24 -10.54
N GLY A 185 -10.24 3.62 -9.81
CA GLY A 185 -10.96 2.42 -10.22
C GLY A 185 -12.05 2.73 -11.24
N LYS A 186 -12.56 1.71 -11.93
CA LYS A 186 -13.69 1.86 -12.87
C LYS A 186 -14.98 2.32 -12.16
N ASP A 187 -15.08 2.02 -10.88
CA ASP A 187 -16.16 2.41 -9.96
C ASP A 187 -15.94 3.79 -9.32
N GLY A 188 -14.82 4.45 -9.61
CA GLY A 188 -14.43 5.73 -9.03
C GLY A 188 -13.75 5.64 -7.66
N ARG A 189 -13.42 4.43 -7.16
CA ARG A 189 -12.60 4.28 -5.95
C ARG A 189 -11.22 4.92 -6.16
N VAL A 190 -10.74 5.65 -5.16
CA VAL A 190 -9.42 6.31 -5.20
C VAL A 190 -8.51 5.75 -4.11
N VAL A 191 -7.29 5.37 -4.49
CA VAL A 191 -6.26 4.91 -3.55
C VAL A 191 -4.91 5.60 -3.80
N VAL A 192 -4.09 5.74 -2.77
CA VAL A 192 -2.71 6.22 -2.89
C VAL A 192 -1.83 5.13 -3.53
N ALA A 193 -0.94 5.54 -4.42
CA ALA A 193 0.02 4.67 -5.08
C ALA A 193 1.40 5.33 -5.24
N ASP A 194 2.43 4.51 -5.44
CA ASP A 194 3.80 4.92 -5.82
C ASP A 194 4.37 6.11 -4.99
N PRO A 195 4.30 6.08 -3.64
CA PRO A 195 4.89 7.13 -2.82
C PRO A 195 6.42 7.11 -2.93
N LEU A 196 7.04 8.28 -3.05
CA LEU A 196 8.50 8.40 -3.02
C LEU A 196 9.04 8.41 -1.58
N LYS A 197 8.30 9.06 -0.66
CA LYS A 197 8.64 9.13 0.77
C LYS A 197 7.39 9.41 1.58
N VAL A 198 7.27 8.79 2.75
CA VAL A 198 6.24 9.11 3.75
C VAL A 198 6.92 9.69 4.99
N ASN A 199 6.57 10.93 5.35
CA ASN A 199 7.05 11.58 6.57
C ASN A 199 5.89 11.67 7.58
N ILE A 200 6.01 10.94 8.68
CA ILE A 200 5.05 10.99 9.80
C ILE A 200 5.41 12.16 10.72
N ASN A 201 4.41 12.68 11.43
CA ASN A 201 4.53 13.87 12.29
C ASN A 201 4.97 15.11 11.51
N THR A 202 4.73 15.13 10.20
CA THR A 202 5.01 16.25 9.31
C THR A 202 3.74 16.62 8.56
N PRO A 203 3.22 17.85 8.68
CA PRO A 203 1.96 18.22 8.06
C PRO A 203 2.03 18.06 6.53
N PRO A 204 0.91 17.75 5.86
CA PRO A 204 0.85 17.65 4.40
C PRO A 204 1.39 18.92 3.73
N SER A 205 2.13 18.76 2.64
CA SER A 205 2.59 19.92 1.87
C SER A 205 1.41 20.62 1.18
N ASN A 206 1.57 21.90 0.85
CA ASN A 206 0.61 22.63 0.02
C ASN A 206 0.33 21.91 -1.30
N ASN A 207 1.33 21.25 -1.89
CA ASN A 207 1.16 20.48 -3.12
C ASN A 207 0.34 19.21 -2.89
N ASN A 208 0.47 18.54 -1.74
CA ASN A 208 -0.37 17.39 -1.41
C ASN A 208 -1.85 17.79 -1.33
N LEU A 209 -2.13 18.83 -0.54
CA LEU A 209 -3.51 19.33 -0.38
C LEU A 209 -4.06 19.83 -1.71
N ARG A 210 -3.25 20.58 -2.48
CA ARG A 210 -3.65 21.11 -3.78
C ARG A 210 -3.95 20.01 -4.80
N MET A 211 -3.17 18.93 -4.83
CA MET A 211 -3.44 17.77 -5.69
C MET A 211 -4.82 17.20 -5.40
N ILE A 212 -5.12 16.96 -4.12
CA ILE A 212 -6.41 16.40 -3.68
C ILE A 212 -7.56 17.36 -4.01
N ASP A 213 -7.42 18.64 -3.67
CA ASP A 213 -8.46 19.64 -3.90
C ASP A 213 -8.78 19.79 -5.41
N LEU A 214 -7.77 19.70 -6.28
CA LEU A 214 -7.95 19.77 -7.74
C LEU A 214 -8.59 18.50 -8.31
N LEU A 215 -8.30 17.32 -7.76
CA LEU A 215 -8.99 16.08 -8.15
C LEU A 215 -10.47 16.13 -7.73
N ILE A 216 -10.77 16.64 -6.53
CA ILE A 216 -12.16 16.89 -6.10
C ILE A 216 -12.84 17.90 -7.03
N GLN A 217 -12.14 18.96 -7.42
CA GLN A 217 -12.67 19.94 -8.38
C GLN A 217 -12.94 19.30 -9.75
N ALA A 218 -12.03 18.46 -10.24
CA ALA A 218 -12.20 17.74 -11.50
C ALA A 218 -13.41 16.80 -11.43
N ALA A 219 -13.57 16.06 -10.33
CA ALA A 219 -14.73 15.22 -10.11
C ALA A 219 -16.02 16.04 -10.23
N LYS A 220 -16.13 17.16 -9.51
CA LYS A 220 -17.34 18.01 -9.46
C LYS A 220 -17.82 18.52 -10.83
N LYS A 221 -16.97 18.47 -11.87
CA LYS A 221 -17.39 18.77 -13.24
C LYS A 221 -18.28 17.68 -13.86
N ASN A 222 -18.16 16.44 -13.40
CA ASN A 222 -18.89 15.28 -13.93
C ASN A 222 -20.34 15.21 -13.44
N GLY A 223 -20.69 15.95 -12.38
CA GLY A 223 -22.06 16.04 -11.89
C GLY A 223 -22.14 16.63 -10.48
N PRO A 224 -23.35 17.01 -10.02
CA PRO A 224 -23.57 17.41 -8.64
C PRO A 224 -23.58 16.16 -7.74
N PHE A 225 -22.89 16.26 -6.61
CA PHE A 225 -22.86 15.27 -5.54
C PHE A 225 -22.55 15.94 -4.21
#